data_AF-A0AAP2Z4T0-F1
#
_entry.id   AF-A0AAP2Z4T0-F1
#
_cell.length_a   1.000
_cell.length_b   1.000
_cell.length_c   1.000
_cell.angle_alpha   90.00
_cell.angle_beta   90.00
_cell.angle_gamma   90.00
#
_symmetry.space_group_name_H-M   'P 1'
#
loop_
_entity.id
_entity.type
_entity.pdbx_description
1 polymer ?
#
loop_
_entity_poly.entity_id
_entity_poly.type
_entity_poly.pdbx_seq_one_letter_code
_entity_poly.pdbx_strand_id
1 'polypeptide(L)'
;MSGTIERRSTEQKHGQITNKVEYIGSRRQGRPVVQRVATDDELSPDRSLEVRNHGPTGFEWGYNGSGPAQLALAILLDYTDDENIR
;
A
#
# COMPACT_ATOMS: atom_id res chain seq x y z
N MET A 1 2.94 -5.23 54.21
CA MET A 1 2.44 -5.98 53.04
C MET A 1 1.93 -4.97 52.03
N SER A 2 2.65 -4.73 50.94
CA SER A 2 2.14 -4.00 49.77
C SER A 2 2.72 -4.68 48.55
N GLY A 3 1.85 -5.38 47.81
CA GLY A 3 2.23 -6.16 46.64
C GLY A 3 2.47 -5.25 45.44
N THR A 4 3.67 -5.35 44.86
CA THR A 4 3.99 -4.86 43.54
C THR A 4 3.24 -5.69 42.52
N ILE A 5 2.29 -5.09 41.78
CA ILE A 5 1.76 -5.72 40.56
C ILE A 5 2.59 -5.19 39.40
N GLU A 6 3.67 -5.89 39.10
CA GLU A 6 4.37 -5.76 37.82
C GLU A 6 3.39 -6.21 36.72
N ARG A 7 2.90 -5.26 35.94
CA ARG A 7 2.24 -5.57 34.66
C ARG A 7 3.31 -6.15 33.75
N ARG A 8 3.38 -7.47 33.69
CA ARG A 8 4.10 -8.18 32.62
C ARG A 8 3.41 -7.85 31.30
N SER A 9 3.95 -6.88 30.59
CA SER A 9 3.68 -6.63 29.19
C SER A 9 4.00 -7.91 28.43
N THR A 10 2.97 -8.62 27.97
CA THR A 10 3.14 -9.73 27.04
C THR A 10 3.51 -9.16 25.68
N GLU A 11 4.78 -8.80 25.54
CA GLU A 11 5.37 -8.47 24.26
C GLU A 11 5.52 -9.78 23.48
N GLN A 12 4.52 -10.07 22.64
CA GLN A 12 4.60 -11.18 21.70
C GLN A 12 5.60 -10.79 20.61
N LYS A 13 6.86 -11.19 20.80
CA LYS A 13 7.87 -11.25 19.74
C LYS A 13 7.45 -12.31 18.72
N HIS A 14 6.53 -11.96 17.83
CA HIS A 14 6.28 -12.74 16.62
C HIS A 14 7.45 -12.49 15.65
N GLY A 15 8.04 -13.57 15.16
CA GLY A 15 9.30 -13.57 14.42
C GLY A 15 9.32 -12.66 13.21
N GLN A 16 10.50 -12.10 12.97
CA GLN A 16 10.87 -11.35 11.78
C GLN A 16 10.70 -12.22 10.52
N ILE A 17 9.63 -11.99 9.76
CA ILE A 17 9.68 -11.51 8.36
C ILE A 17 8.41 -10.69 8.17
N THR A 18 8.41 -9.44 8.62
CA THR A 18 7.48 -8.50 8.00
C THR A 18 8.13 -8.10 6.69
N ASN A 19 7.66 -8.65 5.56
CA ASN A 19 7.77 -7.96 4.28
C ASN A 19 6.94 -6.69 4.41
N LYS A 20 7.47 -5.72 5.16
CA LYS A 20 6.81 -4.47 5.47
C LYS A 20 6.97 -3.62 4.23
N VAL A 21 6.07 -3.81 3.28
CA VAL A 21 6.00 -2.95 2.11
C VAL A 21 5.35 -1.66 2.55
N GLU A 22 6.08 -0.56 2.37
CA GLU A 22 5.61 0.79 2.69
C GLU A 22 5.43 1.57 1.40
N TYR A 23 4.29 2.28 1.33
CA TYR A 23 3.95 3.16 0.22
C TYR A 23 3.72 4.57 0.76
N ILE A 24 4.30 5.57 0.09
CA ILE A 24 4.10 6.98 0.42
C ILE A 24 3.37 7.66 -0.74
N GLY A 25 2.18 8.19 -0.44
CA GLY A 25 1.41 9.02 -1.36
C GLY A 25 1.75 10.50 -1.22
N SER A 26 1.98 11.20 -2.34
CA SER A 26 2.15 12.65 -2.39
C SER A 26 1.45 13.25 -3.61
N ARG A 27 1.04 14.53 -3.55
CA ARG A 27 0.57 15.23 -4.76
C ARG A 27 1.70 16.05 -5.35
N ARG A 28 2.09 15.73 -6.58
CA ARG A 28 3.10 16.48 -7.35
C ARG A 28 2.39 17.18 -8.51
N GLN A 29 2.36 18.52 -8.48
CA GLN A 29 1.65 19.34 -9.48
C GLN A 29 0.16 18.94 -9.64
N GLY A 30 -0.52 18.62 -8.53
CA GLY A 30 -1.92 18.18 -8.53
C GLY A 30 -2.12 16.69 -8.80
N ARG A 31 -1.15 16.01 -9.42
CA ARG A 31 -1.21 14.58 -9.71
C ARG A 31 -0.88 13.74 -8.46
N PRO A 32 -1.67 12.70 -8.16
CA PRO A 32 -1.32 11.70 -7.16
C PRO A 32 -0.12 10.87 -7.62
N VAL A 33 0.88 10.75 -6.76
CA VAL A 33 2.09 9.95 -6.95
C VAL A 33 2.27 9.05 -5.74
N VAL A 34 2.50 7.75 -5.99
CA VAL A 34 2.77 6.76 -4.94
C VAL A 34 4.17 6.21 -5.14
N GLN A 35 5.01 6.31 -4.11
CA GLN A 35 6.36 5.76 -4.10
C GLN A 35 6.42 4.53 -3.21
N ARG A 36 7.13 3.50 -3.67
CA ARG A 36 7.56 2.38 -2.82
C ARG A 36 8.78 2.83 -2.02
N VAL A 37 8.72 2.73 -0.70
CA VAL A 37 9.82 3.20 0.17
C VAL A 37 11.07 2.34 0.03
N ALA A 38 10.90 1.02 -0.18
CA ALA A 38 12.02 0.09 -0.25
C ALA A 38 12.90 0.29 -1.49
N THR A 39 12.30 0.67 -2.61
CA THR A 39 12.93 0.75 -3.93
C THR A 39 13.06 2.18 -4.46
N ASP A 40 12.43 3.15 -3.78
CA ASP A 40 12.38 4.58 -4.14
C ASP A 40 11.85 4.85 -5.57
N ASP A 41 11.03 3.95 -6.09
CA ASP A 41 10.42 4.07 -7.40
C ASP A 41 8.92 4.34 -7.33
N GLU A 42 8.39 4.90 -8.42
CA GLU A 42 6.98 5.27 -8.53
C GLU A 42 6.15 4.06 -8.98
N LEU A 43 5.04 3.81 -8.27
CA LEU A 43 4.06 2.81 -8.67
C LEU A 43 3.37 3.27 -9.97
N SER A 44 3.41 2.45 -11.01
CA SER A 44 2.72 2.72 -12.28
C SER A 44 1.28 2.21 -12.27
N PRO A 45 0.33 2.90 -12.91
CA PRO A 45 -1.03 2.38 -13.11
C PRO A 45 -1.10 1.24 -14.14
N ASP A 46 -0.09 1.04 -14.99
CA ASP A 46 -0.16 0.20 -16.20
C ASP A 46 -0.66 -1.23 -15.90
N ARG A 47 0.02 -1.95 -14.98
CA ARG A 47 -0.37 -3.32 -14.61
C ARG A 47 -1.81 -3.39 -14.10
N SER A 48 -2.23 -2.42 -13.28
CA SER A 48 -3.59 -2.40 -12.75
C SER A 48 -4.63 -2.10 -13.83
N LEU A 49 -4.28 -1.27 -14.83
CA LEU A 49 -5.16 -0.95 -15.96
C LEU A 49 -5.35 -2.14 -16.89
N GLU A 50 -4.30 -2.95 -17.08
CA GLU A 50 -4.33 -4.21 -17.83
C GLU A 50 -5.29 -5.21 -17.17
N VAL A 51 -5.12 -5.44 -15.87
CA VAL A 51 -5.96 -6.37 -15.09
C VAL A 51 -7.42 -5.90 -15.03
N ARG A 52 -7.65 -4.61 -14.76
CA ARG A 52 -8.99 -4.04 -14.68
C ARG A 52 -8.94 -2.53 -14.88
N ASN A 53 -9.49 -2.06 -15.99
CA ASN A 53 -9.70 -0.64 -16.24
C ASN A 53 -10.89 -0.11 -15.42
N HIS A 54 -10.60 0.54 -14.29
CA HIS A 54 -11.60 1.27 -13.50
C HIS A 54 -11.88 2.67 -14.10
N GLY A 55 -10.94 3.22 -14.86
CA GLY A 55 -11.10 4.41 -15.69
C GLY A 55 -9.76 4.92 -16.22
N PRO A 56 -9.77 5.79 -17.25
CA PRO A 56 -8.56 6.19 -17.96
C PRO A 56 -7.68 7.17 -17.17
N THR A 57 -8.13 7.68 -16.03
CA THR A 57 -7.49 8.78 -15.30
C THR A 57 -6.30 8.36 -14.45
N GLY A 58 -5.99 7.06 -14.36
CA GLY A 58 -4.91 6.54 -13.52
C GLY A 58 -5.28 6.59 -12.03
N PHE A 59 -4.30 6.89 -11.17
CA PHE A 59 -4.50 6.92 -9.73
C PHE A 59 -5.24 8.17 -9.25
N GLU A 60 -5.98 8.02 -8.15
CA GLU A 60 -6.46 9.08 -7.28
C GLU A 60 -6.65 8.54 -5.86
N TRP A 61 -6.75 9.41 -4.87
CA TRP A 61 -7.21 9.08 -3.51
C TRP A 61 -8.20 10.11 -2.96
N GLY A 62 -8.81 10.90 -3.85
CA GLY A 62 -9.96 11.76 -3.55
C GLY A 62 -11.29 11.01 -3.70
N TYR A 63 -12.39 11.59 -3.22
CA TYR A 63 -13.70 10.93 -3.19
C TYR A 63 -14.39 10.77 -4.55
N ASN A 64 -13.94 11.47 -5.59
CA ASN A 64 -14.59 11.48 -6.91
C ASN A 64 -13.80 10.69 -7.95
N GLY A 65 -14.54 9.98 -8.81
CA GLY A 65 -13.99 9.22 -9.93
C GLY A 65 -13.55 7.80 -9.55
N SER A 66 -12.90 7.12 -10.48
CA SER A 66 -12.50 5.72 -10.36
C SER A 66 -11.03 5.51 -10.01
N GLY A 67 -10.24 6.58 -9.95
CA GLY A 67 -8.82 6.50 -9.62
C GLY A 67 -8.49 5.93 -8.23
N PRO A 68 -9.34 6.07 -7.17
CA PRO A 68 -9.12 5.35 -5.91
C PRO A 68 -9.22 3.84 -6.04
N ALA A 69 -10.13 3.34 -6.88
CA ALA A 69 -10.23 1.91 -7.16
C ALA A 69 -9.01 1.43 -7.97
N GLN A 70 -8.57 2.22 -8.96
CA GLN A 70 -7.37 1.91 -9.75
C GLN A 70 -6.11 1.85 -8.87
N LEU A 71 -5.96 2.81 -7.96
CA LEU A 71 -4.84 2.83 -7.02
C LEU A 71 -4.88 1.65 -6.03
N ALA A 72 -6.06 1.35 -5.48
CA ALA A 72 -6.20 0.21 -4.57
C ALA A 72 -5.80 -1.10 -5.25
N LEU A 73 -6.22 -1.30 -6.51
CA LEU A 73 -5.83 -2.47 -7.29
C LEU A 73 -4.32 -2.53 -7.53
N ALA A 74 -3.68 -1.40 -7.88
CA ALA A 74 -2.23 -1.36 -8.08
C ALA A 74 -1.45 -1.73 -6.82
N ILE A 75 -1.85 -1.21 -5.65
CA ILE A 75 -1.23 -1.56 -4.37
C ILE A 75 -1.40 -3.05 -4.07
N LEU A 76 -2.59 -3.62 -4.32
CA LEU A 76 -2.82 -5.05 -4.07
C LEU A 76 -1.97 -5.94 -4.99
N LEU A 77 -1.89 -5.61 -6.28
CA LEU A 77 -1.08 -6.35 -7.24
C LEU A 77 0.42 -6.28 -6.93
N ASP A 78 0.89 -5.10 -6.50
CA ASP A 78 2.29 -4.90 -6.10
C ASP A 78 2.61 -5.63 -4.79
N TYR A 79 1.72 -5.52 -3.79
CA TYR A 79 1.93 -6.13 -2.48
C TYR A 79 1.90 -7.65 -2.50
N THR A 80 1.04 -8.24 -3.34
CA THR A 80 0.88 -9.70 -3.42
C THR A 80 1.87 -10.36 -4.37
N ASP A 81 2.50 -9.58 -5.27
CA ASP A 81 3.38 -10.06 -6.34
C ASP A 81 2.78 -11.24 -7.14
N ASP A 82 1.44 -11.27 -7.30
CA ASP A 82 0.79 -12.42 -7.95
C ASP A 82 0.96 -12.35 -9.47
N GLU A 83 2.01 -13.00 -9.98
CA GLU A 83 2.34 -13.10 -11.40
C GLU A 83 1.26 -13.80 -12.24
N ASN A 84 0.30 -14.48 -11.60
CA ASN A 84 -0.79 -15.16 -12.30
C ASN A 84 -1.92 -14.20 -12.67
N ILE A 85 -1.93 -12.99 -12.11
CA ILE A 85 -2.91 -11.95 -12.42
C ILE A 85 -2.35 -11.05 -13.52
N ARG A 86 -2.88 -11.22 -14.74
CA ARG A 86 -2.58 -10.45 -15.95
C ARG A 86 -3.86 -9.82 -16.50
#